data_AF-A0A5J4Z0A5-F1
#
_entry.id   AF-A0A5J4Z0A5-F1
#
_cell.length_a   1.000
_cell.length_b   1.000
_cell.length_c   1.000
_cell.angle_alpha   90.00
_cell.angle_beta   90.00
_cell.angle_gamma   90.00
#
_symmetry.space_group_name_H-M   'P 1'
#
loop_
_entity.id
_entity.type
_entity.pdbx_description
1 polymer ?
#
loop_
_entity_poly.entity_id
_entity_poly.type
_entity_poly.pdbx_seq_one_letter_code
_entity_poly.pdbx_strand_id
1 'polypeptide(L)'
;MASCPFSALAERHMASCITLSTIQRQKPCARTVLFQGFATDPETTRLALCIKTSKHSRKVQERDSDAVEIVSWNESTMVQMRFAGDIKYVDDTTDAGWLALTRQRVWSSLGRGGAQSQFFYAGGLARSSRGAEFAAQEAAYQAANGAIPESFVVGVLCPSSVDFLDLSTCERMAWKLENQGSWAAVSGVAPPVVSIPPEGNLESTFRNNSSSRQTKEP
;
A
#
# COMPACT_ATOMS: atom_id res chain seq x y z
N MET A 1 5.37 2.60 -28.78
CA MET A 1 6.23 2.77 -27.59
C MET A 1 5.39 2.41 -26.38
N ALA A 2 5.75 1.39 -25.61
CA ALA A 2 5.04 1.09 -24.37
C ALA A 2 5.27 2.24 -23.40
N SER A 3 4.18 2.88 -22.94
CA SER A 3 4.26 3.98 -21.98
C SER A 3 4.77 3.44 -20.64
N CYS A 4 5.65 4.19 -20.01
CA CYS A 4 6.15 3.94 -18.67
C CYS A 4 4.95 3.87 -17.70
N PRO A 5 4.84 2.88 -16.78
CA PRO A 5 3.71 2.77 -15.86
C PRO A 5 3.51 4.03 -15.00
N PHE A 6 4.57 4.81 -14.83
CA PHE A 6 4.57 6.02 -14.01
C PHE A 6 3.97 7.25 -14.71
N SER A 7 3.81 7.26 -16.04
CA SER A 7 3.05 8.34 -16.69
C SER A 7 1.56 8.25 -16.35
N ALA A 8 1.02 7.03 -16.28
CA ALA A 8 -0.35 6.79 -15.81
C ALA A 8 -0.55 7.23 -14.35
N LEU A 9 0.52 7.15 -13.53
CA LEU A 9 0.50 7.65 -12.15
C LEU A 9 0.53 9.17 -12.04
N ALA A 10 1.24 9.85 -12.94
CA ALA A 10 1.31 11.31 -12.94
C ALA A 10 -0.04 11.95 -13.27
N GLU A 11 -0.87 11.27 -14.05
CA GLU A 11 -2.20 11.73 -14.45
C GLU A 11 -3.30 11.39 -13.43
N ARG A 12 -3.09 10.38 -12.57
CA ARG A 12 -4.13 9.84 -11.69
C ARG A 12 -3.68 9.80 -10.23
N HIS A 13 -4.40 10.55 -9.39
CA HIS A 13 -4.07 10.71 -7.97
C HIS A 13 -4.09 9.37 -7.22
N MET A 14 -2.94 8.95 -6.70
CA MET A 14 -2.85 7.87 -5.70
C MET A 14 -3.64 8.24 -4.44
N ALA A 15 -4.29 7.24 -3.83
CA ALA A 15 -4.93 7.44 -2.54
C ALA A 15 -3.87 7.65 -1.45
N SER A 16 -4.15 8.55 -0.50
CA SER A 16 -3.26 8.81 0.65
C SER A 16 -3.14 7.59 1.56
N CYS A 17 -4.19 6.78 1.64
CA CYS A 17 -4.23 5.50 2.36
C CYS A 17 -4.17 4.37 1.34
N ILE A 18 -3.24 3.44 1.57
CA ILE A 18 -2.98 2.29 0.70
C ILE A 18 -2.90 1.02 1.54
N THR A 19 -3.18 -0.13 0.92
CA THR A 19 -3.00 -1.43 1.58
C THR A 19 -1.62 -1.97 1.27
N LEU A 20 -0.84 -2.31 2.29
CA LEU A 20 0.41 -3.04 2.17
C LEU A 20 0.20 -4.50 2.57
N SER A 21 0.50 -5.39 1.63
CA SER A 21 0.54 -6.84 1.84
C SER A 21 2.00 -7.29 1.98
N THR A 22 2.30 -8.02 3.05
CA THR A 22 3.61 -8.64 3.31
C THR A 22 3.44 -10.13 3.59
N ILE A 23 4.55 -10.88 3.58
CA ILE A 23 4.56 -12.28 4.02
C ILE A 23 5.17 -12.37 5.42
N GLN A 24 4.46 -13.00 6.35
CA GLN A 24 4.88 -13.20 7.74
C GLN A 24 4.56 -14.63 8.16
N ARG A 25 5.55 -15.38 8.63
CA ARG A 25 5.38 -16.80 9.00
C ARG A 25 4.70 -17.61 7.90
N GLN A 26 5.14 -17.39 6.65
CA GLN A 26 4.62 -17.99 5.41
C GLN A 26 3.15 -17.70 5.13
N LYS A 27 2.57 -16.65 5.74
CA LYS A 27 1.18 -16.24 5.54
C LYS A 27 1.11 -14.79 5.07
N PRO A 28 0.19 -14.46 4.14
CA PRO A 28 -0.05 -13.08 3.75
C PRO A 28 -0.63 -12.31 4.93
N CYS A 29 -0.14 -11.10 5.14
CA CYS A 29 -0.65 -10.15 6.12
C CYS A 29 -0.83 -8.79 5.47
N ALA A 30 -2.04 -8.22 5.59
CA ALA A 30 -2.37 -6.92 5.02
C ALA A 30 -2.66 -5.89 6.11
N ARG A 31 -2.39 -4.61 5.83
CA ARG A 31 -2.75 -3.48 6.67
C ARG A 31 -2.77 -2.19 5.87
N THR A 32 -3.55 -1.22 6.33
CA THR A 32 -3.51 0.14 5.80
C THR A 32 -2.24 0.85 6.27
N VAL A 33 -1.58 1.53 5.34
CA VAL A 33 -0.46 2.44 5.59
C VAL A 33 -0.69 3.74 4.83
N LEU A 34 0.06 4.78 5.21
CA LEU A 34 -0.01 6.07 4.53
C LEU A 34 1.08 6.16 3.47
N PHE A 35 0.67 6.48 2.25
CA PHE A 35 1.58 6.83 1.16
C PHE A 35 2.31 8.14 1.50
N GLN A 36 3.64 8.16 1.33
CA GLN A 36 4.50 9.32 1.63
C GLN A 36 5.19 9.85 0.36
N GLY A 37 4.56 9.66 -0.79
CA GLY A 37 5.09 10.11 -2.07
C GLY A 37 6.09 9.14 -2.68
N PHE A 38 6.60 9.53 -3.85
CA PHE A 38 7.60 8.77 -4.60
C PHE A 38 9.01 9.22 -4.23
N ALA A 39 9.98 8.32 -4.34
CA ALA A 39 11.40 8.64 -4.42
C ALA A 39 11.94 8.14 -5.76
N THR A 40 13.09 8.67 -6.18
CA THR A 40 13.76 8.21 -7.40
C THR A 40 15.12 7.66 -7.01
N ASP A 41 15.37 6.40 -7.36
CA ASP A 41 16.70 5.83 -7.29
C ASP A 41 17.60 6.55 -8.31
N PRO A 42 18.67 7.26 -7.89
CA PRO A 42 19.51 8.02 -8.80
C PRO A 42 20.35 7.13 -9.73
N GLU A 43 20.60 5.87 -9.37
CA GLU A 43 21.41 4.95 -10.16
C GLU A 43 20.58 4.33 -11.29
N THR A 44 19.35 3.91 -10.97
CA THR A 44 18.49 3.22 -11.93
C THR A 44 17.42 4.15 -12.52
N THR A 45 17.29 5.38 -12.04
CA THR A 45 16.20 6.33 -12.34
C THR A 45 14.79 5.79 -12.06
N ARG A 46 14.70 4.71 -11.26
CA ARG A 46 13.43 4.02 -10.99
C ARG A 46 12.66 4.76 -9.92
N LEU A 47 11.36 4.88 -10.14
CA LEU A 47 10.44 5.40 -9.14
C LEU A 47 10.15 4.34 -8.08
N ALA A 48 10.24 4.76 -6.83
CA ALA A 48 9.98 3.96 -5.65
C ALA A 48 8.88 4.59 -4.80
N LEU A 49 8.04 3.77 -4.17
CA LEU A 49 6.96 4.23 -3.30
C LEU A 49 7.45 4.27 -1.86
N CYS A 50 7.20 5.39 -1.17
CA CYS A 50 7.60 5.55 0.22
C CYS A 50 6.41 5.36 1.16
N ILE A 51 6.63 4.61 2.24
CA ILE A 51 5.71 4.51 3.39
C ILE A 51 6.48 4.78 4.67
N LYS A 52 5.83 5.40 5.67
CA LYS A 52 6.41 5.54 7.02
C LYS A 52 5.97 4.39 7.91
N THR A 53 6.85 3.91 8.77
CA THR A 53 6.50 2.92 9.78
C THR A 53 7.48 2.93 10.96
N SER A 54 7.19 2.14 11.99
CA SER A 54 8.06 1.99 13.15
C SER A 54 8.95 0.74 13.00
N LYS A 55 10.21 0.86 13.42
CA LYS A 55 11.18 -0.25 13.53
C LYS A 55 10.61 -1.40 14.35
N HIS A 56 9.80 -1.12 15.36
CA HIS A 56 9.19 -2.12 16.25
C HIS A 56 7.94 -2.78 15.67
N SER A 57 7.46 -2.35 14.49
CA SER A 57 6.22 -2.89 13.95
C SER A 57 6.43 -4.29 13.36
N ARG A 58 5.43 -5.16 13.52
CA ARG A 58 5.49 -6.55 13.02
C ARG A 58 5.86 -6.65 11.54
N LYS A 59 5.37 -5.74 10.69
CA LYS A 59 5.69 -5.74 9.24
C LYS A 59 7.18 -5.54 8.93
N VAL A 60 7.93 -4.96 9.89
CA VAL A 60 9.38 -4.78 9.79
C VAL A 60 10.09 -5.97 10.44
N GLN A 61 9.69 -6.35 11.66
CA GLN A 61 10.37 -7.34 12.51
C GLN A 61 10.09 -8.80 12.14
N GLU A 62 8.86 -9.11 11.72
CA GLU A 62 8.38 -10.48 11.49
C GLU A 62 8.17 -10.76 9.99
N ARG A 63 8.94 -10.13 9.12
CA ARG A 63 8.83 -10.39 7.67
C ARG A 63 9.71 -11.57 7.28
N ASP A 64 9.16 -12.45 6.45
CA ASP A 64 9.89 -13.61 5.93
C ASP A 64 10.60 -13.30 4.62
N SER A 65 10.23 -12.20 3.96
CA SER A 65 10.74 -11.76 2.66
C SER A 65 10.58 -10.24 2.53
N ASP A 66 11.38 -9.65 1.64
CA ASP A 66 11.23 -8.25 1.22
C ASP A 66 10.14 -8.08 0.15
N ALA A 67 9.63 -9.17 -0.43
CA ALA A 67 8.55 -9.13 -1.41
C ALA A 67 7.25 -8.63 -0.79
N VAL A 68 6.67 -7.60 -1.40
CA VAL A 68 5.40 -7.00 -0.98
C VAL A 68 4.53 -6.65 -2.18
N GLU A 69 3.25 -6.42 -1.90
CA GLU A 69 2.34 -5.76 -2.83
C GLU A 69 1.65 -4.59 -2.14
N ILE A 70 1.63 -3.43 -2.79
CA ILE A 70 0.85 -2.26 -2.39
C ILE A 70 -0.35 -2.12 -3.32
N VAL A 71 -1.54 -1.94 -2.74
CA VAL A 71 -2.77 -1.65 -3.48
C VAL A 71 -3.28 -0.26 -3.11
N SER A 72 -3.50 0.58 -4.12
CA SER A 72 -4.18 1.87 -4.01
C SER A 72 -5.51 1.77 -4.72
N TRP A 73 -6.60 2.02 -3.99
CA TRP A 73 -7.96 2.12 -4.53
C TRP A 73 -8.45 3.56 -4.40
N ASN A 74 -8.94 4.13 -5.49
CA ASN A 74 -9.49 5.48 -5.52
C ASN A 74 -10.96 5.42 -5.95
N GLU A 75 -11.86 5.54 -4.97
CA GLU A 75 -13.32 5.47 -5.17
C GLU A 75 -13.85 6.56 -6.11
N SER A 76 -13.30 7.77 -6.08
CA SER A 76 -13.83 8.86 -6.92
C SER A 76 -13.53 8.67 -8.40
N THR A 77 -12.45 7.96 -8.71
CA THR A 77 -12.03 7.64 -10.09
C THR A 77 -12.34 6.20 -10.49
N MET A 78 -12.77 5.35 -9.56
CA MET A 78 -12.95 3.90 -9.73
C MET A 78 -11.70 3.20 -10.27
N VAL A 79 -10.52 3.70 -9.89
CA VAL A 79 -9.21 3.20 -10.31
C VAL A 79 -8.56 2.39 -9.19
N GLN A 80 -8.01 1.24 -9.56
CA GLN A 80 -7.09 0.47 -8.72
C GLN A 80 -5.70 0.45 -9.34
N MET A 81 -4.68 0.58 -8.49
CA MET A 81 -3.29 0.34 -8.86
C MET A 81 -2.64 -0.61 -7.87
N ARG A 82 -1.96 -1.63 -8.38
CA ARG A 82 -1.20 -2.60 -7.60
C ARG A 82 0.27 -2.50 -7.98
N PHE A 83 1.14 -2.39 -6.99
CA PHE A 83 2.59 -2.31 -7.14
C PHE A 83 3.18 -3.50 -6.41
N ALA A 84 3.84 -4.41 -7.13
CA ALA A 84 4.55 -5.52 -6.52
C ALA A 84 6.05 -5.42 -6.80
N GLY A 85 6.84 -5.83 -5.81
CA GLY A 85 8.30 -5.76 -5.83
C GLY A 85 8.87 -5.88 -4.42
N ASP A 86 10.14 -5.56 -4.28
CA ASP A 86 10.84 -5.64 -3.00
C ASP A 86 10.81 -4.29 -2.27
N ILE A 87 10.56 -4.35 -0.96
CA ILE A 87 10.61 -3.20 -0.06
C ILE A 87 11.91 -3.20 0.75
N LYS A 88 12.61 -2.08 0.74
CA LYS A 88 13.74 -1.83 1.63
C LYS A 88 13.28 -0.93 2.78
N TYR A 89 13.48 -1.39 4.01
CA TYR A 89 13.24 -0.57 5.20
C TYR A 89 14.50 0.21 5.56
N VAL A 90 14.41 1.53 5.50
CA VAL A 90 15.49 2.50 5.75
C VAL A 90 15.34 3.03 7.17
N ASP A 91 16.38 2.89 7.96
CA ASP A 91 16.44 3.32 9.36
C ASP A 91 17.68 4.20 9.63
N ASP A 92 18.01 4.38 10.91
CA ASP A 92 19.17 5.14 11.40
C ASP A 92 20.53 4.50 11.06
N THR A 93 20.55 3.20 10.77
CA THR A 93 21.77 2.44 10.44
C THR A 93 22.04 2.37 8.95
N THR A 94 21.14 2.89 8.12
CA THR A 94 21.31 2.87 6.66
C THR A 94 22.44 3.82 6.23
N ASP A 95 23.36 3.31 5.43
CA ASP A 95 24.49 4.07 4.90
C ASP A 95 24.07 5.39 4.24
N ALA A 96 24.98 6.36 4.32
CA ALA A 96 24.81 7.65 3.67
C ALA A 96 24.61 7.48 2.16
N GLY A 97 23.48 7.96 1.66
CA GLY A 97 23.08 7.81 0.26
C GLY A 97 21.64 8.24 0.02
N TRP A 98 21.11 7.92 -1.15
CA TRP A 98 19.76 8.36 -1.55
C TRP A 98 18.65 7.80 -0.65
N LEU A 99 18.84 6.62 -0.08
CA LEU A 99 17.92 6.02 0.88
C LEU A 99 17.88 6.83 2.19
N ALA A 100 19.04 7.18 2.75
CA ALA A 100 19.12 8.03 3.95
C ALA A 100 18.49 9.42 3.70
N LEU A 101 18.73 10.01 2.52
CA LEU A 101 18.07 11.26 2.10
C LEU A 101 16.56 11.09 1.97
N THR A 102 16.09 9.94 1.47
CA THR A 102 14.65 9.61 1.39
C THR A 102 14.03 9.55 2.78
N ARG A 103 14.71 8.94 3.76
CA ARG A 103 14.26 8.92 5.17
C ARG A 103 14.13 10.33 5.74
N GLN A 104 15.15 11.18 5.53
CA GLN A 104 15.14 12.56 5.99
C GLN A 104 14.01 13.38 5.33
N ARG A 105 13.81 13.21 4.02
CA ARG A 105 12.74 13.88 3.27
C ARG A 105 11.36 13.49 3.80
N VAL A 106 11.09 12.19 3.96
CA VAL A 106 9.81 11.71 4.48
C VAL A 106 9.59 12.25 5.89
N TRP A 107 10.60 12.21 6.76
CA TRP A 107 10.50 12.80 8.11
C TRP A 107 10.11 14.28 8.06
N SER A 108 10.77 15.05 7.21
CA SER A 108 10.54 16.49 7.06
C SER A 108 9.16 16.81 6.49
N SER A 109 8.59 15.91 5.69
CA SER A 109 7.22 16.02 5.17
C SER A 109 6.14 15.66 6.18
N LEU A 110 6.48 14.96 7.27
CA LEU A 110 5.56 14.77 8.38
C LEU A 110 5.39 16.13 9.03
N GLY A 111 4.23 16.77 8.86
CA GLY A 111 3.93 18.01 9.56
C GLY A 111 4.33 17.92 11.05
N ARG A 112 4.89 19.00 11.59
CA ARG A 112 5.37 19.04 12.98
C ARG A 112 4.25 18.67 13.95
N GLY A 113 4.61 18.04 15.08
CA GLY A 113 3.67 17.64 16.13
C GLY A 113 3.26 16.16 16.00
N GLY A 114 1.96 15.89 16.07
CA GLY A 114 1.41 14.54 16.31
C GLY A 114 1.90 13.43 15.38
N ALA A 115 2.17 13.72 14.10
CA ALA A 115 2.63 12.71 13.15
C ALA A 115 4.09 12.29 13.33
N GLN A 116 4.95 13.21 13.79
CA GLN A 116 6.34 12.93 14.13
C GLN A 116 6.43 12.35 15.56
N SER A 117 5.65 12.90 16.47
CA SER A 117 5.74 12.58 17.89
C SER A 117 5.35 11.13 18.20
N GLN A 118 4.47 10.50 17.41
CA GLN A 118 4.15 9.06 17.53
C GLN A 118 5.37 8.13 17.44
N PHE A 119 6.47 8.54 16.80
CA PHE A 119 7.67 7.70 16.69
C PHE A 119 8.50 7.73 17.97
N PHE A 120 8.29 8.69 18.86
CA PHE A 120 8.88 8.72 20.20
C PHE A 120 8.09 7.86 21.21
N TYR A 121 6.99 7.25 20.77
CA TYR A 121 6.19 6.37 21.60
C TYR A 121 6.86 4.99 21.72
N ALA A 122 7.27 4.61 22.94
CA ALA A 122 7.92 3.33 23.23
C ALA A 122 6.95 2.24 23.72
N GLY A 123 5.67 2.58 23.95
CA GLY A 123 4.67 1.66 24.49
C GLY A 123 4.00 0.77 23.43
N GLY A 124 3.10 -0.11 23.89
CA GLY A 124 2.24 -0.95 23.04
C GLY A 124 0.98 -0.22 22.57
N LEU A 125 -0.19 -0.88 22.61
CA LEU A 125 -1.43 -0.17 22.34
C LEU A 125 -1.83 0.66 23.56
N ALA A 126 -1.66 1.97 23.48
CA ALA A 126 -2.13 2.90 24.51
C ALA A 126 -3.67 2.83 24.65
N ARG A 127 -4.16 2.80 25.89
CA ARG A 127 -5.61 2.83 26.18
C ARG A 127 -6.20 4.24 26.26
N SER A 128 -5.36 5.28 26.29
CA SER A 128 -5.79 6.67 26.41
C SER A 128 -4.76 7.61 25.80
N SER A 129 -5.22 8.62 25.06
CA SER A 129 -4.39 9.72 24.53
C SER A 129 -3.95 10.74 25.58
N ARG A 130 -4.42 10.60 26.83
CA ARG A 130 -4.05 11.45 27.98
C ARG A 130 -3.26 10.69 29.04
N GLY A 131 -2.82 9.47 28.74
CA GLY A 131 -2.03 8.66 29.65
C GLY A 131 -0.61 9.20 29.82
N ALA A 132 0.06 8.75 30.88
CA ALA A 132 1.45 9.12 31.16
C ALA A 132 2.40 8.80 29.98
N GLU A 133 2.13 7.72 29.23
CA GLU A 133 2.93 7.33 28.08
C GLU A 133 2.85 8.34 26.91
N PHE A 134 1.66 8.89 26.63
CA PHE A 134 1.49 9.94 25.62
C PHE A 134 2.17 11.24 26.04
N ALA A 135 2.07 11.60 27.33
CA ALA A 135 2.76 12.77 27.86
C ALA A 135 4.29 12.61 27.79
N ALA A 136 4.81 11.43 28.15
CA ALA A 136 6.24 11.10 28.04
C ALA A 136 6.72 11.13 26.58
N GLN A 137 5.91 10.62 25.65
CA GLN A 137 6.19 10.67 24.22
C GLN A 137 6.26 12.11 23.69
N GLU A 138 5.35 13.00 24.11
CA GLU A 138 5.38 14.39 23.69
C GLU A 138 6.60 15.11 24.29
N ALA A 139 6.91 14.89 25.57
CA ALA A 139 8.12 15.42 26.20
C ALA A 139 9.40 14.96 25.47
N ALA A 140 9.48 13.69 25.09
CA ALA A 140 10.60 13.14 24.33
C ALA A 140 10.73 13.78 22.93
N TYR A 141 9.61 13.97 22.23
CA TYR A 141 9.59 14.65 20.93
C TYR A 141 10.10 16.10 21.04
N GLN A 142 9.66 16.85 22.06
CA GLN A 142 10.13 18.22 22.29
C GLN A 142 11.63 18.25 22.65
N ALA A 143 12.08 17.33 23.50
CA ALA A 143 13.49 17.21 23.89
C ALA A 143 14.40 16.85 22.70
N ALA A 144 13.90 16.09 21.72
CA ALA A 144 14.64 15.70 20.53
C ALA A 144 14.94 16.87 19.59
N ASN A 145 14.24 18.01 19.73
CA ASN A 145 14.49 19.23 18.96
C ASN A 145 14.58 18.99 17.44
N GLY A 146 13.69 18.16 16.90
CA GLY A 146 13.62 17.83 15.48
C GLY A 146 14.54 16.68 15.01
N ALA A 147 15.34 16.09 15.91
CA ALA A 147 16.09 14.87 15.60
C ALA A 147 15.15 13.71 15.21
N ILE A 148 15.57 12.91 14.24
CA ILE A 148 14.80 11.76 13.76
C ILE A 148 15.04 10.57 14.69
N PRO A 149 14.02 10.02 15.37
CA PRO A 149 14.21 8.91 16.30
C PRO A 149 14.60 7.62 15.56
N GLU A 150 15.37 6.74 16.19
CA GLU A 150 15.80 5.43 15.62
C GLU A 150 14.61 4.53 15.26
N SER A 151 13.51 4.65 16.00
CA SER A 151 12.26 3.95 15.74
C SER A 151 11.61 4.35 14.41
N PHE A 152 11.93 5.52 13.85
CA PHE A 152 11.36 6.00 12.59
C PHE A 152 12.04 5.32 11.40
N VAL A 153 11.23 4.58 10.65
CA VAL A 153 11.64 3.80 9.48
C VAL A 153 10.82 4.20 8.26
N VAL A 154 11.47 4.23 7.10
CA VAL A 154 10.80 4.42 5.81
C VAL A 154 10.91 3.13 4.99
N GLY A 155 9.77 2.56 4.62
CA GLY A 155 9.73 1.50 3.62
C GLY A 155 9.77 2.11 2.21
N VAL A 156 10.74 1.69 1.41
CA VAL A 156 10.94 2.12 0.03
C VAL A 156 10.71 0.92 -0.89
N LEU A 157 9.58 0.88 -1.57
CA LEU A 157 9.23 -0.17 -2.52
C LEU A 157 9.70 0.22 -3.92
N CYS A 158 10.56 -0.60 -4.54
CA CYS A 158 10.95 -0.46 -5.94
C CYS A 158 10.16 -1.46 -6.79
N PRO A 159 9.05 -1.06 -7.46
CA PRO A 159 8.17 -2.01 -8.14
C PRO A 159 8.89 -2.73 -9.29
N SER A 160 8.68 -4.04 -9.37
CA SER A 160 9.03 -4.88 -10.52
C SER A 160 7.80 -5.19 -11.38
N SER A 161 6.60 -4.96 -10.88
CA SER A 161 5.36 -5.04 -11.65
C SER A 161 4.33 -4.02 -11.17
N VAL A 162 3.54 -3.51 -12.11
CA VAL A 162 2.43 -2.58 -11.85
C VAL A 162 1.19 -3.10 -12.57
N ASP A 163 0.04 -3.10 -11.92
CA ASP A 163 -1.25 -3.49 -12.50
C ASP A 163 -2.25 -2.36 -12.25
N PHE A 164 -2.75 -1.78 -13.33
CA PHE A 164 -3.72 -0.70 -13.35
C PHE A 164 -5.07 -1.25 -13.83
N LEU A 165 -6.13 -0.85 -13.13
CA LEU A 165 -7.50 -1.19 -13.46
C LEU A 165 -8.35 0.08 -13.34
N ASP A 166 -9.08 0.40 -14.40
CA ASP A 166 -10.09 1.46 -14.42
C ASP A 166 -11.46 0.82 -14.63
N LEU A 167 -12.30 0.83 -13.60
CA LEU A 167 -13.65 0.26 -13.71
C LEU A 167 -14.64 1.16 -14.43
N SER A 168 -14.31 2.44 -14.67
CA SER A 168 -15.17 3.34 -15.45
C SER A 168 -15.12 3.04 -16.95
N THR A 169 -13.97 2.56 -17.43
CA THR A 169 -13.73 2.16 -18.83
C THR A 169 -13.58 0.64 -19.01
N CYS A 170 -13.54 -0.10 -17.90
CA CYS A 170 -13.13 -1.51 -17.83
C CYS A 170 -11.71 -1.74 -18.36
N GLU A 171 -10.86 -0.73 -18.51
CA GLU A 171 -9.49 -0.90 -19.00
C GLU A 171 -8.62 -1.54 -17.93
N ARG A 172 -7.74 -2.44 -18.36
CA ARG A 172 -6.68 -3.01 -17.52
C ARG A 172 -5.35 -2.98 -18.24
N MET A 173 -4.32 -2.55 -17.54
CA MET A 173 -2.95 -2.53 -18.05
C MET A 173 -2.02 -3.12 -17.00
N ALA A 174 -1.18 -4.06 -17.41
CA ALA A 174 -0.16 -4.65 -16.55
C ALA A 174 1.22 -4.38 -17.15
N TRP A 175 2.13 -3.90 -16.32
CA TRP A 175 3.53 -3.70 -16.65
C TRP A 175 4.41 -4.64 -15.82
N LYS A 176 5.43 -5.21 -16.45
CA LYS A 176 6.47 -5.99 -15.78
C LYS A 176 7.84 -5.45 -16.18
N LEU A 177 8.69 -5.26 -15.18
CA LEU A 177 10.07 -4.83 -15.38
C LEU A 177 10.88 -6.00 -15.94
N GLU A 178 11.61 -5.75 -17.00
CA GLU A 178 12.53 -6.69 -17.63
C GLU A 178 13.96 -6.44 -17.15
N ASN A 179 14.86 -7.40 -17.43
CA ASN A 179 16.24 -7.40 -16.92
C ASN A 179 17.08 -6.18 -17.34
N GLN A 180 16.66 -5.44 -18.38
CA GLN A 180 17.37 -4.24 -18.88
C GLN A 180 16.79 -2.92 -18.32
N GLY A 181 15.85 -2.99 -17.37
CA GLY A 181 15.18 -1.81 -16.82
C GLY A 181 14.04 -1.28 -17.71
N SER A 182 13.76 -1.92 -18.84
CA SER A 182 12.58 -1.68 -19.67
C SER A 182 11.32 -2.26 -19.03
N TRP A 183 10.17 -1.68 -19.37
CA TRP A 183 8.86 -2.19 -18.97
C TRP A 183 8.16 -2.84 -20.16
N ALA A 184 7.80 -4.11 -20.03
CA ALA A 184 6.87 -4.78 -20.92
C ALA A 184 5.44 -4.49 -20.46
N ALA A 185 4.57 -4.08 -21.39
CA ALA A 185 3.18 -3.74 -21.10
C ALA A 185 2.22 -4.71 -21.82
N VAL A 186 1.18 -5.13 -21.11
CA VAL A 186 0.04 -5.86 -21.67
C VAL A 186 -1.23 -5.09 -21.30
N SER A 187 -2.07 -4.80 -22.29
CA SER A 187 -3.33 -4.10 -22.11
C SER A 187 -4.51 -4.95 -22.55
N GLY A 188 -5.66 -4.74 -21.92
CA GLY A 188 -6.91 -5.38 -22.29
C GLY A 188 -8.08 -4.78 -21.54
N VAL A 189 -9.18 -5.53 -21.51
CA VAL A 189 -10.40 -5.17 -20.77
C VAL A 189 -10.51 -6.11 -19.58
N ALA A 190 -10.79 -5.56 -18.40
CA ALA A 190 -11.14 -6.34 -17.24
C ALA A 190 -12.52 -6.98 -17.47
N PRO A 191 -12.61 -8.32 -17.51
CA PRO A 191 -13.92 -8.96 -17.52
C PRO A 191 -14.67 -8.56 -16.24
N PRO A 192 -16.01 -8.46 -16.28
CA PRO A 192 -16.79 -8.21 -15.09
C PRO A 192 -16.42 -9.20 -13.99
N VAL A 193 -16.40 -8.74 -12.74
CA VAL A 193 -16.18 -9.62 -11.58
C VAL A 193 -17.38 -10.56 -11.49
N VAL A 194 -17.26 -11.73 -12.12
CA VAL A 194 -18.21 -12.81 -11.93
C VAL A 194 -17.74 -13.59 -10.72
N SER A 195 -18.44 -13.41 -9.59
CA SER A 195 -18.34 -14.34 -8.47
C SER A 195 -18.94 -15.66 -8.91
N ILE A 196 -18.14 -16.52 -9.54
CA ILE A 196 -18.57 -17.89 -9.83
C ILE A 196 -18.54 -18.62 -8.48
N PRO A 197 -19.69 -19.04 -7.92
CA PRO A 197 -19.68 -19.85 -6.72
C PRO A 197 -18.86 -21.12 -7.00
N PRO A 198 -18.03 -21.60 -6.04
CA PRO A 198 -17.27 -22.82 -6.20
C PRO A 198 -18.24 -23.94 -6.61
N GLU A 199 -17.94 -24.63 -7.70
CA GLU A 199 -18.84 -25.57 -8.36
C GLU A 199 -19.50 -26.53 -7.35
N GLY A 200 -20.78 -26.30 -7.11
CA GLY A 200 -21.64 -27.06 -6.22
C GLY A 200 -23.08 -26.83 -6.64
N ASN A 201 -23.54 -27.61 -7.63
CA ASN A 201 -24.93 -27.76 -8.08
C ASN A 201 -25.69 -26.48 -8.44
N LEU A 202 -25.53 -26.04 -9.69
CA LEU A 202 -26.43 -25.06 -10.34
C LEU A 202 -27.76 -25.66 -10.84
N GLU A 203 -28.04 -26.95 -10.60
CA GLU A 203 -29.28 -27.59 -11.09
C GLU A 203 -30.50 -27.46 -10.16
N SER A 204 -30.37 -27.00 -8.91
CA SER A 204 -31.52 -27.02 -7.98
C SER A 204 -32.29 -25.71 -7.82
N THR A 205 -31.77 -24.57 -8.28
CA THR A 205 -32.33 -23.25 -7.85
C THR A 205 -33.21 -22.55 -8.90
N PHE A 206 -33.40 -23.11 -10.10
CA PHE A 206 -34.26 -22.53 -11.15
C PHE A 206 -35.39 -23.46 -11.61
N ARG A 207 -35.89 -24.33 -10.74
CA ARG A 207 -37.19 -25.00 -10.93
C ARG A 207 -38.04 -24.84 -9.68
N ASN A 208 -38.84 -23.78 -9.65
CA ASN A 208 -40.22 -23.76 -9.14
C ASN A 208 -40.63 -22.31 -8.88
N ASN A 209 -41.23 -21.65 -9.88
CA ASN A 209 -42.25 -20.63 -9.66
C ASN A 209 -43.10 -20.42 -10.92
N SER A 210 -43.62 -21.52 -11.46
CA SER A 210 -44.67 -21.51 -12.47
C SER A 210 -45.74 -22.52 -12.06
N SER A 211 -46.94 -22.02 -11.71
CA SER A 211 -48.15 -22.71 -11.20
C SER A 211 -48.36 -22.41 -9.70
N SER A 212 -49.36 -21.68 -9.21
CA SER A 212 -50.76 -21.57 -9.65
C SER A 212 -51.41 -20.28 -9.12
N ARG A 213 -51.89 -19.39 -10.00
CA ARG A 213 -52.99 -18.47 -9.66
C ARG A 213 -54.29 -19.19 -10.01
N GLN A 214 -54.98 -19.75 -9.01
CA GLN A 214 -56.40 -20.08 -9.13
C GLN A 214 -57.21 -18.91 -8.57
N THR A 215 -58.07 -18.40 -9.42
CA THR A 215 -59.16 -17.46 -9.13
C THR A 215 -60.21 -18.13 -8.24
N LYS A 216 -60.71 -17.41 -7.24
CA LYS A 216 -62.03 -17.63 -6.64
C LYS A 216 -62.66 -16.28 -6.29
N GLU A 217 -63.66 -15.90 -7.08
CA GLU A 217 -64.73 -14.99 -6.69
C GLU A 217 -65.68 -15.71 -5.72
N PRO A 218 -66.38 -14.95 -4.88
CA PRO A 218 -67.83 -14.82 -5.06
C PRO A 218 -68.29 -13.38 -5.33
#